data_AF-X1JNM3-F1
#
_entry.id   AF-X1JNM3-F1
#
_cell.length_a   1.000
_cell.length_b   1.000
_cell.length_c   1.000
_cell.angle_alpha   90.00
_cell.angle_beta   90.00
_cell.angle_gamma   90.00
#
_symmetry.space_group_name_H-M   'P 1'
#
loop_
_entity.id
_entity.type
_entity.pdbx_description
1 polymer ?
#
loop_
_entity_poly.entity_id
_entity_poly.type
_entity_poly.pdbx_seq_one_letter_code
_entity_poly.pdbx_strand_id
1 'polypeptide(L)'
;GQKLNVSKIKKKLKKKGQSLIVAGNCSMVRIHIHSFKPGEILDYATHLGTLHQVKVNNMDDQYAEFIKIQKERMPRVDIAIVTVAAGDGFFEVFNSLGATIIVPGGQTMNPSVRELLKAVEAAPSDNIILLPNNKNIIHTASQVESLTSKRVKVIPTRTIPQGIAASLAFSYDMDLEENTRAMEEAMTAVKTIGVTKAVRKTRMNGQEIKKGQPIAILSDEDLIAGGNNMVDVIFKL
;
A
#
# COMPACT_ATOMS: atom_id res chain seq x y z
N GLY A 1 4.55 30.62 -8.62
CA GLY A 1 3.97 31.17 -9.86
C GLY A 1 2.83 32.12 -9.51
N GLN A 2 2.18 32.74 -10.49
CA GLN A 2 0.97 33.55 -10.27
C GLN A 2 -0.22 32.93 -11.02
N LYS A 3 -1.42 32.96 -10.43
CA LYS A 3 -2.68 32.42 -11.01
C LYS A 3 -2.60 30.93 -11.40
N LEU A 4 -1.91 30.11 -10.60
CA LEU A 4 -1.81 28.67 -10.81
C LEU A 4 -3.18 28.00 -10.68
N ASN A 5 -3.65 27.35 -11.75
CA ASN A 5 -4.91 26.61 -11.75
C ASN A 5 -4.67 25.12 -11.52
N VAL A 6 -4.86 24.69 -10.26
CA VAL A 6 -4.65 23.30 -9.80
C VAL A 6 -5.43 22.29 -10.66
N SER A 7 -6.69 22.58 -11.00
CA SER A 7 -7.53 21.68 -11.79
C SER A 7 -7.00 21.50 -13.22
N LYS A 8 -6.53 22.58 -13.85
CA LYS A 8 -5.94 22.55 -15.20
C LYS A 8 -4.61 21.79 -15.21
N ILE A 9 -3.76 22.05 -14.22
CA ILE A 9 -2.47 21.36 -14.01
C ILE A 9 -2.71 19.86 -13.83
N LYS A 10 -3.65 19.48 -12.96
CA LYS A 10 -4.02 18.09 -12.72
C LYS A 10 -4.52 17.40 -13.99
N LYS A 11 -5.38 18.05 -14.78
CA LYS A 11 -5.90 17.48 -16.04
C LYS A 11 -4.79 17.24 -17.06
N LYS A 12 -3.82 18.15 -17.16
CA LYS A 12 -2.72 18.05 -18.13
C LYS A 12 -1.69 16.98 -17.72
N LEU A 13 -1.34 16.92 -16.43
CA LEU A 13 -0.38 15.94 -15.90
C LEU A 13 -0.96 14.53 -15.77
N LYS A 14 -2.28 14.35 -15.70
CA LYS A 14 -2.91 13.03 -15.59
C LYS A 14 -2.53 12.07 -16.72
N LYS A 15 -2.17 12.61 -17.90
CA LYS A 15 -1.75 11.82 -19.07
C LYS A 15 -0.25 11.50 -19.09
N LYS A 16 0.55 12.06 -18.17
CA LYS A 16 2.02 11.99 -18.17
C LYS A 16 2.61 11.07 -17.11
N GLY A 17 1.78 10.35 -16.36
CA GLY A 17 2.23 9.43 -15.31
C GLY A 17 1.10 8.85 -14.47
N GLN A 18 1.49 8.12 -13.44
CA GLN A 18 0.62 7.46 -12.46
C GLN A 18 0.73 8.14 -11.08
N SER A 19 -0.20 7.82 -10.18
CA SER A 19 -0.20 8.31 -8.78
C SER A 19 -0.07 9.83 -8.64
N LEU A 20 -0.71 10.58 -9.56
CA LEU A 20 -0.67 12.04 -9.59
C LEU A 20 -1.41 12.67 -8.40
N ILE A 21 -0.66 13.38 -7.57
CA ILE A 21 -1.15 14.29 -6.52
C ILE A 21 -0.74 15.71 -6.90
N VAL A 22 -1.72 16.60 -6.95
CA VAL A 22 -1.50 18.05 -7.15
C VAL A 22 -2.26 18.76 -6.04
N ALA A 23 -1.53 19.42 -5.14
CA ALA A 23 -2.07 20.12 -3.99
C ALA A 23 -1.47 21.52 -3.88
N GLY A 24 -2.26 22.51 -3.44
CA GLY A 24 -1.81 23.90 -3.31
C GLY A 24 -2.87 24.92 -3.68
N ASN A 25 -2.43 26.14 -3.98
CA ASN A 25 -3.27 27.30 -4.26
C ASN A 25 -2.77 28.07 -5.51
N CYS A 26 -3.27 29.28 -5.72
CA CYS A 26 -2.97 30.11 -6.89
C CYS A 26 -1.51 30.61 -6.95
N SER A 27 -0.74 30.56 -5.87
CA SER A 27 0.65 31.03 -5.81
C SER A 27 1.66 29.88 -5.72
N MET A 28 1.31 28.77 -5.06
CA MET A 28 2.16 27.61 -4.84
C MET A 28 1.41 26.30 -5.07
N VAL A 29 2.03 25.39 -5.83
CA VAL A 29 1.51 24.05 -6.08
C VAL A 29 2.61 23.02 -5.85
N ARG A 30 2.31 21.98 -5.08
CA ARG A 30 3.11 20.78 -4.91
C ARG A 30 2.58 19.68 -5.81
N ILE A 31 3.47 19.09 -6.60
CA ILE A 31 3.17 18.01 -7.56
C ILE A 31 3.95 16.78 -7.13
N HIS A 32 3.26 15.66 -6.98
CA HIS A 32 3.84 14.32 -6.85
C HIS A 32 3.27 13.47 -7.98
N ILE A 33 4.14 12.83 -8.76
CA ILE A 33 3.73 12.04 -9.93
C ILE A 33 4.81 10.98 -10.20
N HIS A 34 4.38 9.76 -10.48
CA HIS A 34 5.26 8.69 -10.90
C HIS A 34 5.28 8.69 -12.43
N SER A 35 6.46 8.79 -13.04
CA SER A 35 6.58 8.85 -14.50
C SER A 35 7.90 8.28 -14.96
N PHE A 36 7.86 7.55 -16.08
CA PHE A 36 9.04 7.11 -16.81
C PHE A 36 9.74 8.24 -17.56
N LYS A 37 9.09 9.42 -17.69
CA LYS A 37 9.63 10.59 -18.40
C LYS A 37 9.57 11.84 -17.50
N PRO A 38 10.36 11.91 -16.41
CA PRO A 38 10.35 13.03 -15.49
C PRO A 38 10.69 14.37 -16.15
N GLY A 39 11.53 14.36 -17.21
CA GLY A 39 11.89 15.57 -17.96
C GLY A 39 10.69 16.32 -18.54
N GLU A 40 9.69 15.62 -19.08
CA GLU A 40 8.48 16.27 -19.63
C GLU A 40 7.62 16.97 -18.55
N ILE A 41 7.72 16.48 -17.31
CA ILE A 41 6.99 17.06 -16.17
C ILE A 41 7.71 18.31 -15.67
N LEU A 42 9.04 18.24 -15.56
CA LEU A 42 9.87 19.37 -15.17
C LEU A 42 9.73 20.52 -16.17
N ASP A 43 9.84 20.21 -17.46
CA ASP A 43 9.65 21.20 -18.53
C ASP A 43 8.24 21.82 -18.48
N TYR A 44 7.19 21.02 -18.27
CA TYR A 44 5.86 21.60 -18.09
C TYR A 44 5.77 22.51 -16.84
N ALA A 45 6.45 22.15 -15.75
CA ALA A 45 6.38 22.88 -14.50
C ALA A 45 7.15 24.21 -14.53
N THR A 46 8.28 24.28 -15.26
CA THR A 46 9.04 25.53 -15.44
C THR A 46 8.23 26.60 -16.18
N HIS A 47 7.37 26.20 -17.13
CA HIS A 47 6.45 27.13 -17.82
C HIS A 47 5.37 27.73 -16.90
N LEU A 48 5.13 27.16 -15.72
CA LEU A 48 4.13 27.65 -14.76
C LEU A 48 4.73 28.61 -13.70
N GLY A 49 6.05 28.60 -13.55
CA GLY A 49 6.78 29.46 -12.62
C GLY A 49 8.04 28.79 -12.07
N THR A 50 8.58 29.36 -11.01
CA THR A 50 9.83 28.91 -10.38
C THR A 50 9.65 27.61 -9.60
N LEU A 51 10.62 26.69 -9.75
CA LEU A 51 10.70 25.44 -9.01
C LEU A 51 11.67 25.60 -7.83
N HIS A 52 11.23 25.25 -6.63
CA HIS A 52 12.04 25.42 -5.41
C HIS A 52 12.54 24.11 -4.79
N GLN A 53 11.81 23.00 -4.92
CA GLN A 53 12.13 21.72 -4.28
C GLN A 53 11.92 20.55 -5.25
N VAL A 54 12.77 20.48 -6.28
CA VAL A 54 12.70 19.40 -7.27
C VAL A 54 13.41 18.18 -6.70
N LYS A 55 12.63 17.10 -6.47
CA LYS A 55 13.16 15.78 -6.09
C LYS A 55 12.75 14.77 -7.15
N VAL A 56 13.73 14.19 -7.84
CA VAL A 56 13.52 13.10 -8.79
C VAL A 56 14.24 11.89 -8.23
N ASN A 57 13.50 10.83 -7.92
CA ASN A 57 14.08 9.59 -7.42
C ASN A 57 13.70 8.45 -8.34
N ASN A 58 14.63 7.52 -8.50
CA ASN A 58 14.33 6.23 -9.10
C ASN A 58 13.68 5.34 -8.03
N MET A 59 12.43 4.93 -8.25
CA MET A 59 11.71 4.07 -7.30
C MET A 59 12.29 2.66 -7.26
N ASP A 60 12.85 2.16 -8.37
CA ASP A 60 13.53 0.86 -8.38
C ASP A 60 14.76 0.87 -7.47
N ASP A 61 15.54 1.95 -7.50
CA ASP A 61 16.75 2.09 -6.68
C ASP A 61 16.38 2.27 -5.20
N GLN A 62 15.37 3.10 -4.91
CA GLN A 62 14.86 3.26 -3.53
C GLN A 62 14.32 1.95 -2.97
N TYR A 63 13.61 1.18 -3.78
CA TYR A 63 13.13 -0.13 -3.40
C TYR A 63 14.28 -1.11 -3.17
N ALA A 64 15.25 -1.15 -4.09
CA ALA A 64 16.42 -2.02 -3.94
C ALA A 64 17.25 -1.68 -2.69
N GLU A 65 17.44 -0.40 -2.39
CA GLU A 65 18.13 0.07 -1.20
C GLU A 65 17.36 -0.31 0.07
N PHE A 66 16.04 -0.12 0.09
CA PHE A 66 15.18 -0.52 1.20
C PHE A 66 15.25 -2.02 1.50
N ILE A 67 15.15 -2.85 0.46
CA ILE A 67 15.28 -4.31 0.58
C ILE A 67 16.68 -4.72 1.03
N LYS A 68 17.73 -4.05 0.53
CA LYS A 68 19.12 -4.32 0.93
C LYS A 68 19.34 -4.04 2.42
N ILE A 69 18.85 -2.91 2.92
CA ILE A 69 18.94 -2.54 4.35
C ILE A 69 18.23 -3.58 5.23
N GLN A 70 17.07 -4.09 4.78
CA GLN A 70 16.37 -5.16 5.50
C GLN A 70 17.21 -6.45 5.53
N LYS A 71 17.71 -6.88 4.37
CA LYS A 71 18.54 -8.10 4.25
C LYS A 71 19.78 -8.09 5.14
N GLU A 72 20.49 -6.96 5.23
CA GLU A 72 21.71 -6.85 6.04
C GLU A 72 21.46 -6.99 7.56
N ARG A 73 20.22 -6.82 8.01
CA ARG A 73 19.84 -6.85 9.43
C ARG A 73 19.24 -8.18 9.88
N MET A 74 19.15 -9.19 9.01
CA MET A 74 18.31 -10.37 9.25
C MET A 74 19.10 -11.65 9.53
N PRO A 75 18.81 -12.36 10.63
CA PRO A 75 19.28 -13.73 10.82
C PRO A 75 18.64 -14.66 9.80
N ARG A 76 19.29 -15.80 9.53
CA ARG A 76 18.66 -16.89 8.76
C ARG A 76 17.49 -17.44 9.57
N VAL A 77 16.36 -17.68 8.90
CA VAL A 77 15.13 -18.21 9.49
C VAL A 77 14.59 -19.34 8.63
N ASP A 78 13.88 -20.30 9.24
CA ASP A 78 13.32 -21.44 8.51
C ASP A 78 12.13 -21.04 7.63
N ILE A 79 11.34 -20.05 8.05
CA ILE A 79 10.27 -19.43 7.28
C ILE A 79 10.43 -17.91 7.37
N ALA A 80 10.40 -17.23 6.23
CA ALA A 80 10.42 -15.77 6.18
C ALA A 80 9.04 -15.22 5.78
N ILE A 81 8.60 -14.16 6.44
CA ILE A 81 7.34 -13.48 6.13
C ILE A 81 7.64 -12.24 5.29
N VAL A 82 7.06 -12.19 4.10
CA VAL A 82 7.03 -11.00 3.24
C VAL A 82 5.64 -10.38 3.35
N THR A 83 5.55 -9.08 3.62
CA THR A 83 4.26 -8.41 3.83
C THR A 83 4.20 -7.07 3.13
N VAL A 84 3.03 -6.68 2.61
CA VAL A 84 2.84 -5.35 2.04
C VAL A 84 2.23 -4.42 3.09
N ALA A 85 2.82 -3.25 3.28
CA ALA A 85 2.29 -2.25 4.21
C ALA A 85 2.56 -0.82 3.72
N ALA A 86 1.87 0.16 4.30
CA ALA A 86 2.09 1.58 4.03
C ALA A 86 2.25 2.38 5.32
N GLY A 87 3.35 3.13 5.42
CA GLY A 87 3.60 4.07 6.51
C GLY A 87 4.40 3.46 7.67
N ASP A 88 5.20 4.31 8.31
CA ASP A 88 6.22 3.90 9.28
C ASP A 88 5.63 3.15 10.48
N GLY A 89 4.46 3.58 10.98
CA GLY A 89 3.82 2.89 12.12
C GLY A 89 3.45 1.44 11.83
N PHE A 90 2.94 1.13 10.63
CA PHE A 90 2.70 -0.26 10.26
C PHE A 90 3.99 -1.02 9.97
N PHE A 91 5.05 -0.33 9.53
CA PHE A 91 6.35 -0.97 9.36
C PHE A 91 6.92 -1.41 10.71
N GLU A 92 6.82 -0.55 11.73
CA GLU A 92 7.23 -0.87 13.10
C GLU A 92 6.44 -2.06 13.67
N VAL A 93 5.12 -2.08 13.47
CA VAL A 93 4.26 -3.20 13.90
C VAL A 93 4.70 -4.50 13.24
N PHE A 94 4.81 -4.55 11.92
CA PHE A 94 5.17 -5.79 11.23
C PHE A 94 6.59 -6.26 11.56
N ASN A 95 7.56 -5.35 11.65
CA ASN A 95 8.92 -5.70 12.08
C ASN A 95 8.92 -6.30 13.50
N SER A 96 8.10 -5.76 14.41
CA SER A 96 7.98 -6.27 15.78
C SER A 96 7.30 -7.65 15.85
N LEU A 97 6.47 -7.98 14.86
CA LEU A 97 5.79 -9.27 14.72
C LEU A 97 6.61 -10.30 13.93
N GLY A 98 7.89 -10.03 13.67
CA GLY A 98 8.77 -10.95 12.96
C GLY A 98 8.62 -10.94 11.44
N ALA A 99 7.91 -9.94 10.86
CA ALA A 99 7.91 -9.78 9.41
C ALA A 99 9.34 -9.56 8.92
N THR A 100 9.75 -10.40 7.96
CA THR A 100 11.11 -10.44 7.47
C THR A 100 11.32 -9.44 6.35
N ILE A 101 10.38 -9.27 5.43
CA ILE A 101 10.51 -8.21 4.42
C ILE A 101 9.20 -7.48 4.31
N ILE A 102 9.28 -6.15 4.39
CA ILE A 102 8.13 -5.30 4.14
C ILE A 102 8.28 -4.73 2.74
N VAL A 103 7.25 -4.87 1.92
CA VAL A 103 7.14 -4.24 0.62
C VAL A 103 6.28 -2.99 0.79
N PRO A 104 6.78 -1.78 0.46
CA PRO A 104 5.96 -0.60 0.49
C PRO A 104 4.78 -0.73 -0.48
N GLY A 105 3.56 -0.64 0.02
CA GLY A 105 2.36 -0.71 -0.80
C GLY A 105 1.08 -0.38 -0.05
N GLY A 106 0.07 0.11 -0.77
CA GLY A 106 -1.19 0.55 -0.18
C GLY A 106 -2.27 0.81 -1.23
N GLN A 107 -3.39 1.40 -0.82
CA GLN A 107 -4.60 1.54 -1.67
C GLN A 107 -4.38 2.22 -3.02
N THR A 108 -3.35 3.07 -3.15
CA THR A 108 -3.01 3.79 -4.39
C THR A 108 -1.61 3.46 -4.91
N MET A 109 -0.93 2.50 -4.30
CA MET A 109 0.45 2.13 -4.59
C MET A 109 0.55 0.61 -4.47
N ASN A 110 0.00 -0.09 -5.46
CA ASN A 110 0.08 -1.54 -5.51
C ASN A 110 1.44 -1.93 -6.12
N PRO A 111 2.27 -2.72 -5.42
CA PRO A 111 3.50 -3.24 -5.98
C PRO A 111 3.20 -4.17 -7.16
N SER A 112 4.08 -4.16 -8.14
CA SER A 112 4.09 -5.06 -9.28
C SER A 112 4.54 -6.47 -8.89
N VAL A 113 4.26 -7.45 -9.75
CA VAL A 113 4.75 -8.84 -9.59
C VAL A 113 6.27 -8.86 -9.43
N ARG A 114 6.98 -8.03 -10.21
CA ARG A 114 8.44 -7.95 -10.18
C ARG A 114 8.95 -7.41 -8.84
N GLU A 115 8.27 -6.44 -8.23
CA GLU A 115 8.64 -5.91 -6.91
C GLU A 115 8.42 -6.97 -5.83
N LEU A 116 7.27 -7.66 -5.83
CA LEU A 116 7.01 -8.75 -4.89
C LEU A 116 8.01 -9.91 -5.04
N LEU A 117 8.30 -10.32 -6.28
CA LEU A 117 9.29 -11.35 -6.57
C LEU A 117 10.69 -10.96 -6.06
N LYS A 118 11.13 -9.71 -6.29
CA LYS A 118 12.40 -9.20 -5.75
C LYS A 118 12.46 -9.31 -4.22
N ALA A 119 11.37 -9.02 -3.51
CA ALA A 119 11.30 -9.16 -2.06
C ALA A 119 11.37 -10.62 -1.62
N VAL A 120 10.60 -11.51 -2.26
CA VAL A 120 10.63 -12.96 -2.01
C VAL A 120 12.04 -13.53 -2.24
N GLU A 121 12.72 -13.15 -3.30
CA GLU A 121 14.09 -13.58 -3.59
C GLU A 121 15.10 -13.05 -2.56
N ALA A 122 14.92 -11.82 -2.09
CA ALA A 122 15.77 -11.21 -1.08
C ALA A 122 15.59 -11.81 0.33
N ALA A 123 14.45 -12.44 0.61
CA ALA A 123 14.14 -13.01 1.91
C ALA A 123 15.15 -14.12 2.30
N PRO A 124 15.58 -14.18 3.57
CA PRO A 124 16.62 -15.09 4.05
C PRO A 124 16.14 -16.53 4.32
N SER A 125 15.15 -17.01 3.57
CA SER A 125 14.63 -18.37 3.61
C SER A 125 14.18 -18.83 2.21
N ASP A 126 14.11 -20.15 2.02
CA ASP A 126 13.48 -20.80 0.87
C ASP A 126 11.97 -21.08 1.10
N ASN A 127 11.49 -21.02 2.35
CA ASN A 127 10.07 -21.09 2.68
C ASN A 127 9.56 -19.69 3.01
N ILE A 128 8.57 -19.23 2.24
CA ILE A 128 8.10 -17.85 2.29
C ILE A 128 6.60 -17.81 2.51
N ILE A 129 6.16 -16.97 3.43
CA ILE A 129 4.75 -16.59 3.59
C ILE A 129 4.59 -15.16 3.08
N LEU A 130 3.69 -14.94 2.13
CA LEU A 130 3.43 -13.63 1.52
C LEU A 130 2.04 -13.12 1.95
N LEU A 131 2.02 -11.94 2.60
CA LEU A 131 0.82 -11.24 3.10
C LEU A 131 0.52 -9.99 2.25
N PRO A 132 -0.45 -10.03 1.32
CA PRO A 132 -0.75 -8.93 0.40
C PRO A 132 -1.38 -7.70 1.07
N ASN A 133 -2.13 -7.88 2.16
CA ASN A 133 -2.81 -6.85 2.96
C ASN A 133 -3.68 -5.85 2.18
N ASN A 134 -4.05 -6.20 0.95
CA ASN A 134 -4.82 -5.39 0.02
C ASN A 134 -5.40 -6.30 -1.06
N LYS A 135 -6.73 -6.28 -1.22
CA LYS A 135 -7.42 -7.10 -2.23
C LYS A 135 -6.86 -6.98 -3.64
N ASN A 136 -6.36 -5.81 -4.00
CA ASN A 136 -5.86 -5.52 -5.35
C ASN A 136 -4.46 -6.10 -5.59
N ILE A 137 -3.79 -6.58 -4.53
CA ILE A 137 -2.45 -7.16 -4.59
C ILE A 137 -2.53 -8.70 -4.56
N ILE A 138 -3.61 -9.29 -4.04
CA ILE A 138 -3.74 -10.76 -3.90
C ILE A 138 -3.44 -11.48 -5.21
N HIS A 139 -4.04 -11.06 -6.33
CA HIS A 139 -3.80 -11.70 -7.62
C HIS A 139 -2.33 -11.59 -8.07
N THR A 140 -1.72 -10.42 -7.87
CA THR A 140 -0.30 -10.18 -8.17
C THR A 140 0.61 -11.04 -7.29
N ALA A 141 0.28 -11.20 -6.01
CA ALA A 141 1.01 -12.04 -5.07
C ALA A 141 0.95 -13.53 -5.44
N SER A 142 -0.21 -14.04 -5.83
CA SER A 142 -0.37 -15.43 -6.27
C SER A 142 0.46 -15.78 -7.51
N GLN A 143 0.82 -14.80 -8.34
CA GLN A 143 1.68 -15.02 -9.50
C GLN A 143 3.16 -15.20 -9.14
N VAL A 144 3.57 -14.84 -7.92
CA VAL A 144 4.98 -14.91 -7.50
C VAL A 144 5.45 -16.35 -7.37
N GLU A 145 4.59 -17.25 -6.87
CA GLU A 145 4.91 -18.66 -6.63
C GLU A 145 5.45 -19.37 -7.87
N SER A 146 4.90 -19.10 -9.05
CA SER A 146 5.34 -19.72 -10.31
C SER A 146 6.59 -19.10 -10.94
N LEU A 147 7.12 -18.02 -10.35
CA LEU A 147 8.23 -17.24 -10.89
C LEU A 147 9.52 -17.37 -10.06
N THR A 148 9.50 -18.17 -8.99
CA THR A 148 10.65 -18.42 -8.11
C THR A 148 10.85 -19.92 -7.89
N SER A 149 12.08 -20.32 -7.54
CA SER A 149 12.35 -21.67 -7.06
C SER A 149 12.05 -21.86 -5.57
N LYS A 150 11.78 -20.78 -4.84
CA LYS A 150 11.42 -20.81 -3.41
C LYS A 150 9.98 -21.31 -3.24
N ARG A 151 9.69 -21.91 -2.07
CA ARG A 151 8.33 -22.32 -1.70
C ARG A 151 7.58 -21.13 -1.12
N VAL A 152 6.65 -20.58 -1.89
CA VAL A 152 5.86 -19.39 -1.49
C VAL A 152 4.43 -19.79 -1.20
N LYS A 153 3.93 -19.45 -0.01
CA LYS A 153 2.52 -19.54 0.36
C LYS A 153 1.93 -18.15 0.48
N VAL A 154 0.86 -17.88 -0.26
CA VAL A 154 0.16 -16.60 -0.22
C VAL A 154 -1.07 -16.73 0.66
N ILE A 155 -1.07 -16.02 1.78
CA ILE A 155 -2.26 -15.89 2.63
C ILE A 155 -3.03 -14.68 2.12
N PRO A 156 -4.28 -14.83 1.65
CA PRO A 156 -4.97 -13.79 0.89
C PRO A 156 -5.55 -12.68 1.78
N THR A 157 -4.72 -12.07 2.61
CA THR A 157 -5.08 -10.94 3.47
C THR A 157 -5.47 -9.73 2.63
N ARG A 158 -6.62 -9.14 2.96
CA ARG A 158 -7.22 -8.02 2.20
C ARG A 158 -6.99 -6.68 2.88
N THR A 159 -6.73 -6.69 4.18
CA THR A 159 -6.49 -5.50 4.99
C THR A 159 -5.23 -5.67 5.84
N ILE A 160 -4.65 -4.54 6.29
CA ILE A 160 -3.50 -4.57 7.20
C ILE A 160 -3.83 -5.26 8.54
N PRO A 161 -4.98 -5.02 9.20
CA PRO A 161 -5.35 -5.75 10.42
C PRO A 161 -5.45 -7.27 10.25
N GLN A 162 -5.91 -7.74 9.08
CA GLN A 162 -5.88 -9.18 8.77
C GLN A 162 -4.44 -9.71 8.67
N GLY A 163 -3.54 -8.94 8.05
CA GLY A 163 -2.10 -9.24 8.05
C GLY A 163 -1.49 -9.33 9.44
N ILE A 164 -1.85 -8.40 10.32
CA ILE A 164 -1.38 -8.39 11.72
C ILE A 164 -1.88 -9.64 12.46
N ALA A 165 -3.17 -9.99 12.31
CA ALA A 165 -3.72 -11.18 12.94
C ALA A 165 -3.11 -12.48 12.40
N ALA A 166 -2.87 -12.54 11.10
CA ALA A 166 -2.11 -13.64 10.49
C ALA A 166 -0.71 -13.71 11.11
N SER A 167 0.06 -12.62 11.14
CA SER A 167 1.39 -12.60 11.74
C SER A 167 1.41 -13.00 13.23
N LEU A 168 0.38 -12.66 14.00
CA LEU A 168 0.26 -13.06 15.41
C LEU A 168 0.00 -14.56 15.60
N ALA A 169 -0.56 -15.24 14.60
CA ALA A 169 -0.82 -16.67 14.63
C ALA A 169 0.38 -17.51 14.16
N PHE A 170 1.44 -16.87 13.65
CA PHE A 170 2.65 -17.55 13.22
C PHE A 170 3.39 -18.17 14.42
N SER A 171 3.88 -19.39 14.24
CA SER A 171 4.67 -20.13 15.22
C SER A 171 5.96 -20.66 14.60
N TYR A 172 7.07 -20.48 15.31
CA TYR A 172 8.37 -21.02 14.93
C TYR A 172 8.46 -22.55 15.05
N ASP A 173 7.53 -23.17 15.79
CA ASP A 173 7.49 -24.62 16.01
C ASP A 173 6.68 -25.36 14.93
N MET A 174 6.01 -24.62 14.04
CA MET A 174 5.16 -25.16 12.98
C MET A 174 5.86 -25.12 11.64
N ASP A 175 5.54 -26.09 10.77
CA ASP A 175 6.04 -26.05 9.39
C ASP A 175 5.31 -24.99 8.54
N LEU A 176 5.70 -24.88 7.26
CA LEU A 176 5.14 -23.88 6.35
C LEU A 176 3.63 -24.08 6.12
N GLU A 177 3.16 -25.32 6.00
CA GLU A 177 1.75 -25.62 5.71
C GLU A 177 0.88 -25.43 6.94
N GLU A 178 1.37 -25.84 8.11
CA GLU A 178 0.73 -25.63 9.41
C GLU A 178 0.60 -24.14 9.72
N ASN A 179 1.68 -23.38 9.54
CA ASN A 179 1.64 -21.93 9.68
C ASN A 179 0.65 -21.30 8.70
N THR A 180 0.68 -21.69 7.42
CA THR A 180 -0.23 -21.12 6.40
C THR A 180 -1.68 -21.30 6.82
N ARG A 181 -2.08 -22.49 7.25
CA ARG A 181 -3.44 -22.78 7.71
C ARG A 181 -3.82 -21.99 8.97
N ALA A 182 -2.97 -21.98 9.99
CA ALA A 182 -3.25 -21.26 11.24
C ALA A 182 -3.40 -19.75 11.01
N MET A 183 -2.54 -19.18 10.17
CA MET A 183 -2.57 -17.77 9.81
C MET A 183 -3.77 -17.43 8.90
N GLU A 184 -4.18 -18.33 8.00
CA GLU A 184 -5.41 -18.20 7.21
C GLU A 184 -6.65 -18.18 8.11
N GLU A 185 -6.76 -19.10 9.07
CA GLU A 185 -7.85 -19.13 10.04
C GLU A 185 -7.91 -17.82 10.85
N ALA A 186 -6.76 -17.37 11.38
CA ALA A 186 -6.68 -16.14 12.15
C ALA A 186 -7.12 -14.90 11.37
N MET A 187 -6.75 -14.77 10.09
CA MET A 187 -7.20 -13.62 9.29
C MET A 187 -8.71 -13.62 9.04
N THR A 188 -9.36 -14.79 8.94
CA THR A 188 -10.81 -14.89 8.70
C THR A 188 -11.64 -14.46 9.91
N ALA A 189 -11.08 -14.59 11.12
CA ALA A 189 -11.70 -14.11 12.36
C ALA A 189 -11.73 -12.57 12.46
N VAL A 190 -11.00 -11.85 11.60
CA VAL A 190 -10.89 -10.40 11.65
C VAL A 190 -11.82 -9.71 10.65
N LYS A 191 -12.71 -8.88 11.19
CA LYS A 191 -13.43 -7.83 10.44
C LYS A 191 -12.75 -6.49 10.65
N THR A 192 -12.49 -5.78 9.56
CA THR A 192 -11.85 -4.46 9.60
C THR A 192 -12.87 -3.38 9.30
N ILE A 193 -12.93 -2.34 10.14
CA ILE A 193 -13.68 -1.12 9.83
C ILE A 193 -12.70 0.04 9.70
N GLY A 194 -12.70 0.71 8.56
CA GLY A 194 -11.93 1.91 8.31
C GLY A 194 -12.83 3.14 8.29
N VAL A 195 -12.54 4.12 9.15
CA VAL A 195 -13.23 5.42 9.15
C VAL A 195 -12.37 6.45 8.44
N THR A 196 -12.91 7.08 7.39
CA THR A 196 -12.16 8.01 6.54
C THR A 196 -13.06 9.08 5.92
N LYS A 197 -12.49 9.95 5.09
CA LYS A 197 -13.23 10.97 4.33
C LYS A 197 -13.35 10.57 2.86
N ALA A 198 -14.54 10.72 2.32
CA ALA A 198 -14.80 10.43 0.91
C ALA A 198 -14.00 11.36 -0.02
N VAL A 199 -13.20 10.81 -0.93
CA VAL A 199 -12.38 11.61 -1.85
C VAL A 199 -13.14 12.13 -3.08
N ARG A 200 -14.35 11.61 -3.33
CA ARG A 200 -15.23 11.97 -4.46
C ARG A 200 -16.71 11.82 -4.08
N LYS A 201 -17.61 12.47 -4.83
CA LYS A 201 -19.04 12.15 -4.76
C LYS A 201 -19.22 10.73 -5.31
N THR A 202 -19.96 9.90 -4.58
CA THR A 202 -20.28 8.54 -5.04
C THR A 202 -21.64 8.13 -4.48
N ARG A 203 -22.19 7.05 -5.04
CA ARG A 203 -23.37 6.39 -4.52
C ARG A 203 -22.99 4.94 -4.25
N MET A 204 -23.10 4.52 -3.00
CA MET A 204 -22.79 3.15 -2.56
C MET A 204 -23.90 2.69 -1.63
N ASN A 205 -24.38 1.46 -1.80
CA ASN A 205 -25.47 0.88 -1.01
C ASN A 205 -26.70 1.81 -0.91
N GLY A 206 -27.05 2.50 -2.01
CA GLY A 206 -28.17 3.43 -2.09
C GLY A 206 -27.93 4.82 -1.49
N GLN A 207 -26.92 5.01 -0.63
CA GLN A 207 -26.58 6.29 0.00
C GLN A 207 -25.79 7.20 -0.95
N GLU A 208 -26.19 8.47 -1.04
CA GLU A 208 -25.36 9.51 -1.66
C GLU A 208 -24.29 9.98 -0.68
N ILE A 209 -23.03 9.91 -1.10
CA ILE A 209 -21.89 10.43 -0.36
C ILE A 209 -21.34 11.66 -1.07
N LYS A 210 -21.17 12.75 -0.32
CA LYS A 210 -20.50 13.96 -0.78
C LYS A 210 -18.98 13.84 -0.60
N LYS A 211 -18.23 14.49 -1.47
CA LYS A 211 -16.78 14.63 -1.29
C LYS A 211 -16.48 15.33 0.05
N GLY A 212 -15.56 14.76 0.83
CA GLY A 212 -15.16 15.24 2.15
C GLY A 212 -16.00 14.69 3.30
N GLN A 213 -17.12 14.03 3.00
CA GLN A 213 -18.00 13.46 4.02
C GLN A 213 -17.30 12.31 4.76
N PRO A 214 -17.39 12.28 6.10
CA PRO A 214 -16.98 11.13 6.90
C PRO A 214 -17.78 9.87 6.54
N ILE A 215 -17.06 8.77 6.37
CA ILE A 215 -17.60 7.48 5.96
C ILE A 215 -16.90 6.35 6.71
N ALA A 216 -17.60 5.23 6.88
CA ALA A 216 -17.01 3.99 7.35
C ALA A 216 -17.15 2.88 6.30
N ILE A 217 -16.06 2.15 6.12
CA ILE A 217 -15.93 1.06 5.16
C ILE A 217 -15.61 -0.21 5.94
N LEU A 218 -16.46 -1.23 5.80
CA LEU A 218 -16.23 -2.57 6.30
C LEU A 218 -15.46 -3.38 5.26
N SER A 219 -14.41 -4.08 5.71
CA SER A 219 -13.63 -5.04 4.93
C SER A 219 -13.31 -4.52 3.53
N ASP A 220 -12.78 -3.30 3.45
CA ASP A 220 -12.26 -2.66 2.23
C ASP A 220 -13.26 -2.52 1.03
N GLU A 221 -14.54 -2.79 1.24
CA GLU A 221 -15.56 -2.84 0.18
C GLU A 221 -16.86 -2.15 0.55
N ASP A 222 -17.41 -2.46 1.72
CA ASP A 222 -18.78 -2.11 2.04
C ASP A 222 -18.85 -0.79 2.77
N LEU A 223 -19.51 0.19 2.15
CA LEU A 223 -19.91 1.39 2.88
C LEU A 223 -21.03 1.02 3.86
N ILE A 224 -20.75 1.15 5.15
CA ILE A 224 -21.70 0.82 6.22
C ILE A 224 -22.25 2.05 6.95
N ALA A 225 -21.53 3.17 6.95
CA ALA A 225 -22.02 4.41 7.56
C ALA A 225 -21.49 5.67 6.86
N GLY A 226 -22.31 6.72 6.91
CA GLY A 226 -21.96 8.09 6.53
C GLY A 226 -22.55 9.09 7.54
N GLY A 227 -21.85 10.19 7.78
CA GLY A 227 -22.22 11.17 8.81
C GLY A 227 -21.78 12.59 8.47
N ASN A 228 -22.14 13.54 9.34
CA ASN A 228 -21.73 14.94 9.18
C ASN A 228 -20.33 15.17 9.78
N ASN A 229 -20.01 14.48 10.87
CA ASN A 229 -18.70 14.47 11.50
C ASN A 229 -18.20 13.02 11.73
N MET A 230 -16.96 12.87 12.19
CA MET A 230 -16.34 11.55 12.39
C MET A 230 -16.99 10.76 13.53
N VAL A 231 -17.40 11.46 14.58
CA VAL A 231 -17.99 10.88 15.79
C VAL A 231 -19.35 10.26 15.46
N ASP A 232 -20.18 10.94 14.66
CA ASP A 232 -21.47 10.42 14.18
C ASP A 232 -21.33 9.11 13.43
N VAL A 233 -20.24 8.96 12.66
CA VAL A 233 -19.98 7.73 11.89
C VAL A 233 -19.60 6.60 12.83
N ILE A 234 -18.75 6.87 13.83
CA ILE A 234 -18.31 5.88 14.81
C ILE A 234 -19.49 5.33 15.63
N PHE A 235 -20.43 6.20 16.05
CA PHE A 235 -21.62 5.76 16.79
C PHE A 235 -22.62 4.92 15.98
N LYS A 236 -22.45 4.83 14.66
CA LYS A 236 -23.31 4.02 13.78
C LYS A 236 -22.73 2.63 13.47
N LEU A 237 -21.52 2.33 13.96
CA LEU A 237 -20.83 1.05 13.80
C LEU A 237 -21.25 0.06 14.87
#